data_AF-A0A7G2D1Z5-F1
#
_entry.id   AF-A0A7G2D1Z5-F1
#
_cell.length_a   1.000
_cell.length_b   1.000
_cell.length_c   1.000
_cell.angle_alpha   90.00
_cell.angle_beta   90.00
_cell.angle_gamma   90.00
#
_symmetry.space_group_name_H-M   'P 1'
#
loop_
_entity.id
_entity.type
_entity.pdbx_description
1 polymer ?
#
loop_
_entity_poly.entity_id
_entity_poly.type
_entity_poly.pdbx_seq_one_letter_code
_entity_poly.pdbx_strand_id
1 'polypeptide(L)'
;MGKFIYEGSVKTEIEDRALTHLQLVITAKLRRGEPFPFSWREDASVGGGRTTVWIQPGSSLVFKYFGSRQPAVNRAWIEALAFTANAPTGLYLVPEPAENAEPPHGDAPSAG
;
A
#
# COMPACT_ATOMS: atom_id res chain seq x y z
N MET A 1 14.68 -0.14 3.33
CA MET A 1 14.08 0.68 2.26
C MET A 1 14.14 -0.13 0.99
N GLY A 2 12.98 -0.48 0.43
CA GLY A 2 12.79 -1.16 -0.85
C GLY A 2 12.64 -0.17 -2.01
N LYS A 3 12.48 -0.71 -3.23
CA LYS A 3 12.22 0.06 -4.45
C LYS A 3 11.00 -0.48 -5.18
N PHE A 4 10.08 0.41 -5.52
CA PHE A 4 9.04 0.16 -6.51
C PHE A 4 9.51 0.71 -7.86
N ILE A 5 9.37 -0.09 -8.91
CA ILE A 5 9.73 0.30 -10.28
C ILE A 5 8.54 0.00 -11.18
N TYR A 6 8.11 1.02 -11.94
CA TYR A 6 7.04 0.96 -12.91
C TYR A 6 7.61 1.17 -14.32
N GLU A 7 7.35 0.22 -15.21
CA GLU A 7 7.75 0.25 -16.63
C GLU A 7 9.25 0.53 -16.86
N GLY A 8 10.09 0.09 -15.90
CA GLY A 8 11.55 0.20 -15.94
C GLY A 8 12.13 1.61 -15.72
N SER A 9 11.35 2.66 -15.93
CA SER A 9 11.81 4.06 -15.90
C SER A 9 11.42 4.80 -14.63
N VAL A 10 10.16 4.66 -14.18
CA VAL A 10 9.63 5.36 -13.01
C VAL A 10 9.96 4.56 -11.75
N LYS A 11 10.62 5.20 -10.77
CA LYS A 11 11.16 4.52 -9.59
C LYS A 11 10.91 5.35 -8.34
N THR A 12 10.66 4.68 -7.23
CA THR A 12 10.55 5.34 -5.92
C THR A 12 11.04 4.42 -4.81
N GLU A 13 11.59 5.03 -3.76
CA GLU A 13 12.03 4.33 -2.56
C GLU A 13 10.88 4.30 -1.56
N ILE A 14 10.58 3.10 -1.04
CA ILE A 14 9.49 2.87 -0.11
C ILE A 14 10.03 1.97 1.00
N GLU A 15 9.66 2.23 2.25
CA GLU A 15 10.03 1.38 3.37
C GLU A 15 9.56 -0.08 3.14
N ASP A 16 10.38 -1.08 3.48
CA ASP A 16 10.14 -2.46 3.04
C ASP A 16 8.80 -3.01 3.55
N ARG A 17 8.39 -2.63 4.77
CA ARG A 17 7.08 -2.98 5.32
C ARG A 17 5.97 -2.35 4.50
N ALA A 18 6.00 -1.04 4.26
CA ALA A 18 5.03 -0.37 3.38
C ALA A 18 4.98 -0.99 1.97
N LEU A 19 6.13 -1.30 1.37
CA LEU A 19 6.23 -1.91 0.04
C LEU A 19 5.55 -3.28 -0.01
N THR A 20 5.68 -4.08 1.05
CA THR A 20 5.01 -5.40 1.17
C THR A 20 3.49 -5.25 1.13
N HIS A 21 2.94 -4.28 1.86
CA HIS A 21 1.50 -4.05 1.90
C HIS A 21 0.97 -3.52 0.55
N LEU A 22 1.71 -2.60 -0.08
CA LEU A 22 1.41 -2.12 -1.43
C LEU A 22 1.43 -3.27 -2.44
N GLN A 23 2.45 -4.14 -2.40
CA GLN A 23 2.53 -5.30 -3.30
C GLN A 23 1.31 -6.20 -3.18
N LEU A 24 0.86 -6.49 -1.96
CA LEU A 24 -0.30 -7.34 -1.72
C LEU A 24 -1.58 -6.73 -2.32
N VAL A 25 -1.84 -5.44 -2.07
CA VAL A 25 -3.01 -4.73 -2.57
C VAL A 25 -2.98 -4.61 -4.10
N ILE A 26 -1.83 -4.20 -4.66
CA ILE A 26 -1.64 -4.08 -6.12
C ILE A 26 -1.86 -5.43 -6.81
N THR A 27 -1.26 -6.50 -6.28
CA THR A 27 -1.43 -7.86 -6.83
C THR A 27 -2.89 -8.31 -6.78
N ALA A 28 -3.60 -8.01 -5.70
CA ALA A 28 -5.01 -8.35 -5.56
C ALA A 28 -5.89 -7.63 -6.59
N LYS A 29 -5.66 -6.34 -6.85
CA LYS A 29 -6.38 -5.58 -7.88
C LYS A 29 -6.09 -6.09 -9.29
N LEU A 30 -4.82 -6.36 -9.60
CA LEU A 30 -4.42 -6.91 -10.89
C LEU A 30 -5.05 -8.27 -11.17
N ARG A 31 -5.12 -9.15 -10.17
CA ARG A 31 -5.81 -10.45 -10.28
C ARG A 31 -7.30 -10.33 -10.57
N ARG A 32 -7.95 -9.24 -10.15
CA ARG A 32 -9.36 -8.94 -10.47
C ARG A 32 -9.53 -8.19 -11.79
N GLY A 33 -8.44 -7.85 -12.47
CA GLY A 33 -8.50 -7.06 -13.71
C GLY A 33 -8.95 -5.63 -13.48
N GLU A 34 -8.72 -5.07 -12.29
CA GLU A 34 -9.11 -3.70 -11.92
C GLU A 34 -7.93 -2.75 -12.16
N PRO A 35 -7.94 -1.87 -13.18
CA PRO A 35 -6.94 -0.81 -13.33
C PRO A 35 -7.13 0.30 -12.30
N PHE A 36 -6.07 0.95 -11.85
CA PHE A 36 -6.15 2.00 -10.82
C PHE A 36 -4.94 2.96 -10.84
N PRO A 37 -5.10 4.18 -10.29
CA PRO A 37 -3.97 5.08 -10.00
C PRO A 37 -3.14 4.54 -8.85
N PHE A 38 -1.82 4.63 -8.96
CA PHE A 38 -0.95 4.65 -7.78
C PHE A 38 -0.16 5.95 -7.73
N SER A 39 -0.28 6.68 -6.62
CA SER A 39 0.36 7.98 -6.41
C SER A 39 1.26 7.99 -5.18
N TRP A 40 2.40 8.68 -5.27
CA TRP A 40 3.27 8.96 -4.13
C TRP A 40 3.85 10.37 -4.23
N ARG A 41 4.33 10.88 -3.09
CA ARG A 41 5.10 12.12 -3.04
C ARG A 41 6.56 11.80 -3.32
N GLU A 42 7.19 12.63 -4.14
CA GLU A 42 8.62 12.56 -4.34
C GLU A 42 9.33 13.29 -3.22
N ASP A 43 10.52 12.80 -2.86
CA ASP A 43 11.38 13.47 -1.90
C ASP A 43 11.79 14.84 -2.48
N ALA A 44 11.81 15.86 -1.62
CA ALA A 44 12.14 17.23 -2.00
C ALA A 44 13.55 17.35 -2.61
N SER A 45 14.47 16.45 -2.23
CA SER A 45 15.83 16.36 -2.77
C SER A 45 15.89 15.92 -4.25
N VAL A 46 14.82 15.32 -4.77
CA VAL A 46 14.73 14.80 -6.15
C VAL A 46 13.85 15.66 -7.06
N GLY A 47 13.35 16.79 -6.55
CA GLY A 47 12.47 17.72 -7.28
C GLY A 47 11.13 17.99 -6.59
N GLY A 48 10.78 17.18 -5.57
CA GLY A 48 9.48 17.26 -4.88
C GLY A 48 8.28 17.01 -5.79
N GLY A 49 7.08 17.16 -5.25
CA GLY A 49 5.84 17.01 -6.02
C GLY A 49 5.17 15.64 -5.85
N ARG A 50 4.33 15.27 -6.82
CA ARG A 50 3.51 14.05 -6.81
C ARG A 50 3.63 13.34 -8.15
N THR A 51 4.00 12.07 -8.09
CA THR A 51 4.00 11.19 -9.25
C THR A 51 2.84 10.22 -9.14
N THR A 52 2.13 10.03 -10.27
CA THR A 52 1.02 9.09 -10.40
C THR A 52 1.27 8.21 -11.62
N VAL A 53 1.16 6.89 -11.45
CA VAL A 53 1.22 5.91 -12.53
C VAL A 53 -0.11 5.18 -12.67
N TRP A 54 -0.38 4.66 -13.87
CA TRP A 54 -1.60 3.92 -14.19
C TRP A 54 -1.30 2.42 -14.24
N ILE A 55 -1.78 1.66 -13.26
CA ILE A 55 -1.48 0.24 -13.14
C ILE A 55 -2.61 -0.59 -13.75
N GLN A 56 -2.27 -1.57 -14.58
CA GLN A 56 -3.20 -2.49 -15.24
C GLN A 56 -2.59 -3.90 -15.43
N PRO A 57 -3.36 -4.94 -15.79
CA PRO A 57 -2.86 -6.34 -15.87
C PRO A 57 -1.65 -6.61 -16.77
N GLY A 58 -1.33 -5.71 -17.71
CA GLY A 58 -0.13 -5.79 -18.55
C GLY A 58 1.06 -4.97 -18.06
N SER A 59 0.96 -4.25 -16.94
CA SER A 59 2.02 -3.37 -16.46
C SER A 59 3.23 -4.14 -15.95
N SER A 60 4.43 -3.68 -16.28
CA SER A 60 5.68 -4.24 -15.75
C SER A 60 6.02 -3.62 -14.40
N LEU A 61 5.88 -4.40 -13.32
CA LEU A 61 6.11 -3.96 -11.94
C LEU A 61 7.24 -4.75 -11.28
N VAL A 62 8.17 -4.05 -10.66
CA VAL A 62 9.22 -4.67 -9.83
C VAL A 62 9.13 -4.16 -8.40
N PHE A 63 9.02 -5.10 -7.45
CA PHE A 63 9.11 -4.87 -6.01
C PHE A 63 10.46 -5.40 -5.54
N LYS A 64 11.44 -4.51 -5.35
CA LYS A 64 12.79 -4.88 -4.90
C LYS A 64 12.95 -4.60 -3.42
N TYR A 65 13.20 -5.66 -2.65
CA TYR A 65 13.50 -5.58 -1.22
C TYR A 65 15.01 -5.66 -0.99
N PHE A 66 15.52 -4.89 -0.03
CA PHE A 66 16.94 -4.94 0.36
C PHE A 66 17.15 -5.61 1.74
N GLY A 67 16.09 -5.75 2.53
CA GLY A 67 16.11 -6.55 3.75
C GLY A 67 16.10 -8.06 3.47
N SER A 68 16.68 -8.85 4.36
CA SER A 68 16.73 -10.32 4.26
C SER A 68 15.52 -11.03 4.87
N ARG A 69 14.73 -10.35 5.70
CA ARG A 69 13.53 -10.89 6.36
C ARG A 69 12.27 -10.34 5.70
N GLN A 70 11.26 -11.19 5.57
CA GLN A 70 9.95 -10.77 5.13
C GLN A 70 9.28 -9.90 6.22
N PRO A 71 8.82 -8.68 5.90
CA PRO A 71 8.12 -7.85 6.88
C PRO A 71 6.81 -8.50 7.35
N ALA A 72 6.49 -8.36 8.64
CA ALA A 72 5.19 -8.79 9.16
C ALA A 72 4.05 -7.98 8.50
N VAL A 73 2.91 -8.63 8.27
CA VAL A 73 1.77 -8.05 7.57
C VAL A 73 0.71 -7.61 8.57
N ASN A 74 0.32 -6.34 8.50
CA ASN A 74 -0.78 -5.73 9.23
C ASN A 74 -2.04 -5.73 8.35
N ARG A 75 -3.07 -6.46 8.77
CA ARG A 75 -4.32 -6.61 8.00
C ARG A 75 -5.11 -5.31 7.88
N ALA A 76 -5.17 -4.51 8.95
CA ALA A 76 -5.85 -3.21 8.93
C ALA A 76 -5.20 -2.27 7.90
N TRP A 77 -3.88 -2.37 7.70
CA TRP A 77 -3.20 -1.58 6.66
C TRP A 77 -3.56 -2.03 5.25
N ILE A 78 -3.67 -3.35 5.01
CA ILE A 78 -4.14 -3.89 3.71
C ILE A 78 -5.55 -3.38 3.41
N GLU A 79 -6.45 -3.40 4.40
CA GLU A 79 -7.82 -2.91 4.25
C GLU A 79 -7.85 -1.40 3.95
N ALA A 80 -7.08 -0.61 4.70
CA ALA A 80 -6.99 0.84 4.47
C ALA A 80 -6.44 1.19 3.08
N LEU A 81 -5.41 0.47 2.62
CA LEU A 81 -4.84 0.66 1.27
C LEU A 81 -5.77 0.16 0.17
N ALA A 82 -6.47 -0.96 0.39
CA ALA A 82 -7.47 -1.45 -0.57
C ALA A 82 -8.63 -0.47 -0.70
N PHE A 83 -9.04 0.16 0.41
CA PHE A 83 -10.05 1.22 0.41
C PHE A 83 -9.61 2.41 -0.44
N THR A 84 -8.39 2.94 -0.26
CA THR A 84 -7.90 4.05 -1.09
C THR A 84 -7.78 3.65 -2.56
N ALA A 85 -7.31 2.44 -2.85
CA ALA A 85 -7.19 1.93 -4.22
C ALA A 85 -8.52 1.80 -4.97
N ASN A 86 -9.65 1.76 -4.26
CA ASN A 86 -10.99 1.73 -4.84
C ASN A 86 -11.64 3.13 -4.92
N ALA A 87 -11.02 4.16 -4.35
CA ALA A 87 -11.50 5.53 -4.42
C ALA A 87 -11.06 6.23 -5.72
N PRO A 88 -11.78 7.28 -6.18
CA PRO A 88 -11.39 8.05 -7.36
C PRO A 88 -9.99 8.69 -7.28
N THR A 89 -9.48 8.92 -6.07
CA THR A 89 -8.13 9.44 -5.82
C THR A 89 -7.03 8.41 -6.08
N GLY A 90 -7.38 7.11 -6.09
CA GLY A 90 -6.45 6.00 -6.29
C GLY A 90 -5.71 5.54 -5.05
N LEU A 91 -4.86 4.53 -5.28
CA LEU A 91 -3.95 4.04 -4.25
C LEU A 91 -2.91 5.12 -3.95
N TYR A 92 -2.74 5.39 -2.65
CA TYR A 92 -1.62 6.13 -2.10
C TYR A 92 -1.27 5.53 -0.75
N LEU A 93 -0.02 5.70 -0.34
CA LEU A 93 0.44 5.18 0.94
C LEU A 93 -0.21 5.97 2.09
N VAL A 94 -0.91 5.26 2.97
CA VAL A 94 -1.45 5.79 4.23
C VAL A 94 -0.56 5.37 5.41
N PRO A 95 -0.57 6.12 6.53
CA PRO A 95 0.10 5.69 7.76
C PRO A 95 -0.36 4.30 8.20
N GLU A 96 0.54 3.53 8.80
CA GLU A 96 0.22 2.21 9.34
C GLU A 96 -0.83 2.32 10.47
N PRO A 97 -2.00 1.67 10.35
CA PRO A 97 -2.99 1.63 11.44
C PRO A 97 -2.51 0.78 12.61
N ALA A 98 -2.97 1.08 13.82
CA ALA A 98 -2.76 0.22 14.98
C ALA A 98 -3.39 -1.16 14.73
N GLU A 99 -2.66 -2.23 15.05
CA GLU A 99 -3.06 -3.62 14.77
C GLU A 99 -4.24 -4.09 15.66
N ASN A 100 -4.54 -3.33 16.73
CA ASN A 100 -5.61 -3.59 17.69
C ASN A 100 -6.69 -2.48 17.63
N ALA A 101 -7.58 -2.54 16.65
CA ALA A 101 -8.93 -2.02 16.82
C ALA A 101 -9.82 -3.18 17.24
N GLU A 102 -9.61 -3.67 18.46
CA GLU A 102 -10.56 -4.58 19.10
C GLU A 102 -11.87 -3.77 19.24
N PRO A 103 -13.01 -4.24 18.70
CA PRO A 103 -14.28 -3.54 18.93
C PRO A 103 -14.46 -3.47 20.44
N PRO A 104 -14.90 -2.33 21.01
CA PRO A 104 -15.13 -2.25 22.45
C PRO A 104 -16.06 -3.39 22.81
N HIS A 105 -15.53 -4.38 23.54
CA HIS A 105 -16.32 -5.42 24.15
C HIS A 105 -17.35 -4.68 25.00
N GLY A 106 -18.59 -4.67 24.52
CA GLY A 106 -19.70 -4.09 25.26
C GLY A 106 -19.76 -4.84 26.57
N ASP A 107 -19.41 -4.14 27.66
CA ASP A 107 -19.73 -4.56 29.01
C ASP A 107 -21.24 -4.81 29.05
N ALA A 108 -21.63 -6.07 28.94
CA ALA A 108 -22.98 -6.49 29.27
C ALA A 108 -23.12 -6.28 30.79
N PRO A 109 -24.15 -5.54 31.25
CA PRO A 109 -24.34 -5.36 32.68
C PRO A 109 -24.62 -6.72 33.31
N SER A 110 -23.82 -7.08 34.31
CA SER A 110 -24.15 -8.20 35.19
C SER A 110 -25.45 -7.85 35.91
N ALA A 111 -26.53 -8.55 35.54
CA ALA A 111 -27.77 -8.53 36.28
C ALA A 111 -27.54 -9.23 37.63
N GLY A 112 -27.61 -8.45 38.70
CA GLY A 112 -27.74 -8.89 40.08
C GLY A 112 -29.05 -8.40 40.66
#